data_AF-A0A661W1X4-F1
#
_entry.id   AF-A0A661W1X4-F1
#
_cell.length_a   1.000
_cell.length_b   1.000
_cell.length_c   1.000
_cell.angle_alpha   90.00
_cell.angle_beta   90.00
_cell.angle_gamma   90.00
#
_symmetry.space_group_name_H-M   'P 1'
#
loop_
_entity.id
_entity.type
_entity.pdbx_description
1 polymer ?
#
loop_
_entity_poly.entity_id
_entity_poly.type
_entity_poly.pdbx_seq_one_letter_code
_entity_poly.pdbx_strand_id
1 'polypeptide(L)'
;MNRSRGLTGWIAAGLVILTTTLWTFWGVMEMYYEGWWAPLPFPLIYLAPAAICLLLTLAALTWPRLGGWLLLAGGGAFTVWWWSGAARAGQLTLRGALSMFPISGILVLIGALFLHEARTRQRRLAAGWEPPAQWGRRHLRILLALGFPLLVIVGASIYWLPRLLTRLDDGDRGARLIAGNGVTLVWAPEGPGWGRGSDPQHPFGAPLPGAILSWNALARYGVPPVGLGAKSGNGDATTSDMSVTGLCRYLDTAGFTLRDEPQNIWRMPTTEELVRSLVRHGENAGCVWNGNAERATCAVEPDKETPLWAPDWSPIYYWSADAYDSREAYYVGYTGAVSHQPKSWGNPRHGYRCVREP
;
A
#
# COMPACT_ATOMS: atom_id res chain seq x y z
N MET A 1 4.06 14.37 -49.38
CA MET A 1 4.46 13.28 -48.45
C MET A 1 3.75 13.46 -47.11
N ASN A 2 2.73 12.64 -46.82
CA ASN A 2 1.88 12.80 -45.63
C ASN A 2 2.64 12.49 -44.32
N ARG A 3 2.91 13.52 -43.52
CA ARG A 3 3.44 13.44 -42.14
C ARG A 3 2.59 12.57 -41.19
N SER A 4 1.36 12.22 -41.56
CA SER A 4 0.48 11.34 -40.79
C SER A 4 0.86 9.85 -40.83
N ARG A 5 1.76 9.43 -41.74
CA ARG A 5 2.14 8.03 -41.94
C ARG A 5 3.09 7.54 -40.84
N GLY A 6 2.53 7.12 -39.71
CA GLY A 6 3.25 6.52 -38.58
C GLY A 6 2.92 7.13 -37.22
N LEU A 7 2.13 8.20 -37.19
CA LEU A 7 1.72 8.88 -35.96
C LEU A 7 0.96 7.95 -35.02
N THR A 8 0.01 7.15 -35.52
CA THR A 8 -0.78 6.21 -34.72
C THR A 8 0.11 5.20 -33.99
N GLY A 9 1.09 4.60 -34.66
CA GLY A 9 2.02 3.66 -34.04
C GLY A 9 2.91 4.30 -32.96
N TRP A 10 3.26 5.59 -33.12
CA TRP A 10 4.01 6.34 -32.10
C TRP A 10 3.14 6.74 -30.92
N ILE A 11 1.88 7.11 -31.14
CA ILE A 11 0.91 7.37 -30.06
C ILE A 11 0.67 6.08 -29.25
N ALA A 12 0.41 4.95 -29.92
CA ALA A 12 0.20 3.67 -29.26
C ALA A 12 1.42 3.26 -28.42
N ALA A 13 2.62 3.39 -28.99
CA ALA A 13 3.87 3.10 -28.29
C ALA A 13 4.08 4.05 -27.10
N GLY A 14 3.87 5.36 -27.27
CA GLY A 14 4.02 6.34 -26.19
C GLY A 14 3.10 6.04 -25.02
N LEU A 15 1.82 5.75 -25.30
CA LEU A 15 0.83 5.42 -24.26
C LEU A 15 1.18 4.12 -23.52
N VAL A 16 1.54 3.04 -24.22
CA VAL A 16 1.84 1.76 -23.56
C VAL A 16 3.14 1.82 -22.73
N ILE A 17 4.14 2.58 -23.22
CA ILE A 17 5.39 2.81 -22.49
C ILE A 17 5.10 3.65 -21.24
N LEU A 18 4.29 4.70 -21.33
CA LEU A 18 3.88 5.50 -20.19
C LEU A 18 3.16 4.63 -19.15
N THR A 19 2.17 3.83 -19.56
CA THR A 19 1.45 2.91 -18.67
C THR A 19 2.41 1.93 -17.98
N THR A 20 3.33 1.31 -18.73
CA THR A 20 4.33 0.39 -18.15
C THR A 20 5.26 1.09 -17.16
N THR A 21 5.69 2.30 -17.49
CA THR A 21 6.57 3.10 -16.63
C THR A 21 5.86 3.49 -15.33
N LEU A 22 4.58 3.85 -15.39
CA LEU A 22 3.76 4.15 -14.21
C LEU A 22 3.56 2.92 -13.32
N TRP A 23 3.27 1.75 -13.89
CA TRP A 23 3.18 0.50 -13.13
C TRP A 23 4.51 0.08 -12.52
N THR A 24 5.62 0.36 -13.21
CA THR A 24 6.98 0.16 -12.68
C THR A 24 7.24 1.08 -11.50
N PHE A 25 6.90 2.36 -11.63
CA PHE A 25 7.01 3.33 -10.54
C PHE A 25 6.21 2.87 -9.32
N TRP A 26 4.92 2.57 -9.51
CA TRP A 26 4.07 2.11 -8.41
C TRP A 26 4.61 0.82 -7.76
N GLY A 27 4.97 -0.19 -8.56
CA GLY A 27 5.49 -1.46 -8.02
C GLY A 27 6.80 -1.31 -7.24
N VAL A 28 7.72 -0.47 -7.70
CA VAL A 28 8.99 -0.20 -6.98
C VAL A 28 8.73 0.58 -5.70
N MET A 29 7.82 1.56 -5.72
CA MET A 29 7.44 2.32 -4.53
C MET A 29 6.81 1.43 -3.47
N GLU A 30 5.87 0.56 -3.84
CA GLU A 30 5.24 -0.39 -2.90
C GLU A 30 6.24 -1.44 -2.38
N MET A 31 7.15 -1.92 -3.24
CA MET A 31 8.23 -2.81 -2.82
C MET A 31 9.06 -2.20 -1.67
N TYR A 32 9.43 -0.92 -1.79
CA TYR A 32 10.21 -0.23 -0.76
C TYR A 32 9.38 0.20 0.45
N TYR A 33 8.18 0.71 0.22
CA TYR A 33 7.33 1.27 1.26
C TYR A 33 6.71 0.17 2.13
N GLU A 34 6.33 -0.94 1.52
CA GLU A 34 5.57 -2.01 2.18
C GLU A 34 6.21 -3.39 2.14
N GLY A 35 7.01 -3.70 1.12
CA GLY A 35 7.59 -5.04 0.98
C GLY A 35 8.87 -5.23 1.78
N TRP A 36 9.62 -4.15 1.99
CA TRP A 36 11.03 -4.18 2.42
C TRP A 36 11.29 -4.72 3.82
N TRP A 37 10.26 -4.94 4.63
CA TRP A 37 10.40 -5.57 5.96
C TRP A 37 10.71 -7.06 5.86
N ALA A 38 10.39 -7.72 4.74
CA ALA A 38 10.55 -9.16 4.57
C ALA A 38 11.78 -9.52 3.71
N PRO A 39 12.39 -10.70 3.92
CA PRO A 39 13.49 -11.17 3.09
C PRO A 39 13.06 -11.45 1.65
N LEU A 40 14.02 -11.43 0.73
CA LEU A 40 13.80 -11.87 -0.66
C LEU A 40 13.33 -13.34 -0.69
N PRO A 41 12.43 -13.70 -1.63
CA PRO A 41 11.94 -12.90 -2.74
C PRO A 41 10.66 -12.09 -2.43
N PHE A 42 10.20 -12.01 -1.19
CA PHE A 42 8.88 -11.45 -0.85
C PHE A 42 8.64 -10.03 -1.41
N PRO A 43 9.56 -9.05 -1.22
CA PRO A 43 9.37 -7.71 -1.77
C PRO A 43 9.17 -7.69 -3.29
N LEU A 44 9.71 -8.67 -4.03
CA LEU A 44 9.65 -8.71 -5.49
C LEU A 44 8.24 -8.98 -6.03
N ILE A 45 7.32 -9.47 -5.21
CA ILE A 45 5.91 -9.69 -5.59
C ILE A 45 5.26 -8.37 -6.03
N TYR A 46 5.64 -7.25 -5.41
CA TYR A 46 5.16 -5.91 -5.76
C TYR A 46 5.58 -5.47 -7.18
N LEU A 47 6.61 -6.10 -7.77
CA LEU A 47 7.04 -5.84 -9.15
C LEU A 47 6.25 -6.67 -10.18
N ALA A 48 5.41 -7.63 -9.76
CA ALA A 48 4.67 -8.49 -10.69
C ALA A 48 3.77 -7.70 -11.67
N PRO A 49 3.00 -6.67 -11.24
CA PRO A 49 2.21 -5.86 -12.17
C PRO A 49 3.10 -5.14 -13.20
N ALA A 50 4.25 -4.62 -12.78
CA ALA A 50 5.21 -3.96 -13.67
C ALA A 50 5.79 -4.94 -14.70
N ALA A 51 6.17 -6.15 -14.26
CA ALA A 51 6.71 -7.19 -15.13
C ALA A 51 5.66 -7.64 -16.17
N ILE A 52 4.40 -7.85 -15.77
CA ILE A 52 3.31 -8.19 -16.68
C ILE A 52 3.10 -7.07 -17.71
N CYS A 53 3.06 -5.81 -17.27
CA CYS A 53 2.92 -4.67 -18.18
C CYS A 53 4.07 -4.58 -19.18
N LEU A 54 5.30 -4.82 -18.73
CA LEU A 54 6.47 -4.83 -19.59
C LEU A 54 6.40 -5.93 -20.63
N LEU A 55 6.01 -7.15 -20.25
CA LEU A 55 5.83 -8.27 -21.19
C LEU A 55 4.76 -7.96 -22.24
N LEU A 56 3.61 -7.38 -21.83
CA LEU A 56 2.56 -6.96 -22.76
C LEU A 56 3.03 -5.84 -23.69
N THR A 57 3.81 -4.89 -23.20
CA THR A 57 4.43 -3.83 -24.00
C THR A 57 5.37 -4.39 -25.05
N LEU A 58 6.27 -5.30 -24.66
CA LEU A 58 7.20 -5.92 -25.58
C LEU A 58 6.46 -6.76 -26.63
N ALA A 59 5.41 -7.48 -26.24
CA ALA A 59 4.56 -8.22 -27.16
C ALA A 59 3.83 -7.29 -28.15
N ALA A 60 3.29 -6.15 -27.69
CA ALA A 60 2.60 -5.17 -28.54
C ALA A 60 3.53 -4.43 -29.51
N LEU A 61 4.75 -4.10 -29.08
CA LEU A 61 5.74 -3.46 -29.94
C LEU A 61 6.31 -4.44 -30.99
N THR A 62 6.51 -5.70 -30.61
CA THR A 62 7.07 -6.75 -31.49
C THR A 62 6.01 -7.27 -32.46
N TRP A 63 4.82 -7.59 -31.95
CA TRP A 63 3.69 -8.15 -32.68
C TRP A 63 2.42 -7.31 -32.44
N PRO A 64 2.26 -6.15 -33.12
CA PRO A 64 1.15 -5.23 -32.91
C PRO A 64 -0.25 -5.87 -32.96
N ARG A 65 -0.44 -6.89 -33.79
CA ARG A 65 -1.72 -7.61 -33.85
C ARG A 65 -1.98 -8.45 -32.60
N LEU A 66 -0.99 -9.25 -32.18
CA LEU A 66 -1.11 -10.10 -30.99
C LEU A 66 -1.22 -9.25 -29.73
N GLY A 67 -0.29 -8.32 -29.52
CA GLY A 67 -0.33 -7.46 -28.34
C GLY A 67 -1.54 -6.54 -28.31
N GLY A 68 -2.02 -6.07 -29.48
CA GLY A 68 -3.28 -5.33 -29.58
C GLY A 68 -4.48 -6.12 -29.06
N TRP A 69 -4.59 -7.41 -29.41
CA TRP A 69 -5.64 -8.29 -28.89
C TRP A 69 -5.47 -8.61 -27.40
N LEU A 70 -4.23 -8.88 -26.95
CA LEU A 70 -3.95 -9.15 -25.53
C LEU A 70 -4.34 -7.96 -24.65
N LEU A 71 -3.99 -6.73 -25.05
CA LEU A 71 -4.33 -5.52 -24.30
C LEU A 71 -5.83 -5.23 -24.32
N LEU A 72 -6.49 -5.42 -25.47
CA LEU A 72 -7.94 -5.22 -25.59
C LEU A 72 -8.72 -6.23 -24.75
N ALA A 73 -8.39 -7.51 -24.86
CA ALA A 73 -9.05 -8.58 -24.11
C ALA A 73 -8.74 -8.49 -22.61
N GLY A 74 -7.47 -8.29 -22.24
CA GLY A 74 -7.05 -8.17 -20.85
C GLY A 74 -7.64 -6.94 -20.16
N GLY A 75 -7.54 -5.77 -20.79
CA GLY A 75 -8.15 -4.53 -20.28
C GLY A 75 -9.67 -4.63 -20.17
N GLY A 76 -10.32 -5.23 -21.18
CA GLY A 76 -11.76 -5.47 -21.18
C GLY A 76 -12.20 -6.44 -20.07
N ALA A 77 -11.53 -7.58 -19.93
CA ALA A 77 -11.83 -8.57 -18.89
C ALA A 77 -11.63 -7.99 -17.49
N PHE A 78 -10.53 -7.27 -17.24
CA PHE A 78 -10.30 -6.60 -15.97
C PHE A 78 -11.39 -5.56 -15.67
N THR A 79 -11.79 -4.76 -16.67
CA THR A 79 -12.87 -3.79 -16.55
C THR A 79 -14.16 -4.48 -16.12
N VAL A 80 -14.57 -5.55 -16.82
CA VAL A 80 -15.79 -6.32 -16.49
C VAL A 80 -15.72 -6.91 -15.08
N TRP A 81 -14.60 -7.53 -14.72
CA TRP A 81 -14.40 -8.11 -13.39
C TRP A 81 -14.54 -7.06 -12.28
N TRP A 82 -13.80 -5.94 -12.38
CA TRP A 82 -13.85 -4.86 -11.40
C TRP A 82 -15.26 -4.30 -11.21
N TRP A 83 -15.93 -4.00 -12.34
CA TRP A 83 -17.28 -3.45 -12.31
C TRP A 83 -18.33 -4.42 -11.81
N SER A 84 -18.16 -5.71 -12.04
CA SER A 84 -19.05 -6.72 -11.46
C SER A 84 -18.95 -6.74 -9.94
N GLY A 85 -17.77 -6.51 -9.38
CA GLY A 85 -17.55 -6.36 -7.94
C GLY A 85 -18.21 -5.09 -7.39
N ALA A 86 -17.93 -3.94 -8.02
CA ALA A 86 -18.53 -2.67 -7.63
C ALA A 86 -20.07 -2.68 -7.73
N ALA A 87 -20.63 -3.36 -8.74
CA ALA A 87 -22.07 -3.56 -8.89
C ALA A 87 -22.67 -4.34 -7.73
N ARG A 88 -22.04 -5.46 -7.35
CA ARG A 88 -22.47 -6.28 -6.21
C ARG A 88 -22.40 -5.52 -4.89
N ALA A 89 -21.44 -4.60 -4.76
CA ALA A 89 -21.30 -3.73 -3.60
C ALA A 89 -22.22 -2.49 -3.62
N GLY A 90 -23.03 -2.28 -4.68
CA GLY A 90 -23.87 -1.10 -4.82
C GLY A 90 -23.09 0.21 -5.06
N GLN A 91 -21.84 0.12 -5.50
CA GLN A 91 -20.90 1.25 -5.65
C GLN A 91 -20.75 1.74 -7.10
N LEU A 92 -21.74 1.49 -7.96
CA LEU A 92 -21.71 1.97 -9.35
C LEU A 92 -21.93 3.48 -9.37
N THR A 93 -20.85 4.22 -9.54
CA THR A 93 -20.88 5.68 -9.67
C THR A 93 -20.14 6.12 -10.93
N LEU A 94 -20.61 7.20 -11.56
CA LEU A 94 -19.91 7.79 -12.70
C LEU A 94 -18.50 8.24 -12.32
N ARG A 95 -18.33 8.79 -11.11
CA ARG A 95 -17.02 9.18 -10.58
C ARG A 95 -16.08 7.99 -10.50
N GLY A 96 -16.55 6.87 -9.92
CA GLY A 96 -15.80 5.61 -9.90
C GLY A 96 -15.44 5.11 -11.30
N ALA A 97 -16.29 5.41 -12.29
CA ALA A 97 -16.02 5.00 -13.66
C ALA A 97 -14.92 5.78 -14.33
N LEU A 98 -14.98 7.09 -14.20
CA LEU A 98 -13.98 7.98 -14.73
C LEU A 98 -12.64 7.78 -14.02
N SER A 99 -12.64 7.44 -12.72
CA SER A 99 -11.40 7.14 -12.00
C SER A 99 -10.74 5.82 -12.42
N MET A 100 -11.52 4.83 -12.87
CA MET A 100 -10.98 3.53 -13.33
C MET A 100 -10.54 3.54 -14.80
N PHE A 101 -11.01 4.50 -15.60
CA PHE A 101 -10.65 4.57 -17.02
C PHE A 101 -9.13 4.63 -17.27
N PRO A 102 -8.32 5.41 -16.53
CA PRO A 102 -6.87 5.40 -16.67
C PRO A 102 -6.20 4.07 -16.37
N ILE A 103 -6.87 3.16 -15.64
CA ILE A 103 -6.32 1.86 -15.26
C ILE A 103 -6.62 0.82 -16.33
N SER A 104 -7.88 0.71 -16.76
CA SER A 104 -8.34 -0.38 -17.62
C SER A 104 -8.82 0.09 -19.01
N GLY A 105 -9.50 1.22 -19.08
CA GLY A 105 -9.98 1.82 -20.33
C GLY A 105 -8.83 2.22 -21.26
N ILE A 106 -7.73 2.72 -20.68
CA ILE A 106 -6.53 3.07 -21.45
C ILE A 106 -5.92 1.85 -22.14
N LEU A 107 -5.94 0.66 -21.51
CA LEU A 107 -5.41 -0.56 -22.11
C LEU A 107 -6.24 -1.00 -23.32
N VAL A 108 -7.56 -0.85 -23.26
CA VAL A 108 -8.47 -1.11 -24.38
C VAL A 108 -8.18 -0.15 -25.54
N LEU A 109 -8.05 1.15 -25.25
CA LEU A 109 -7.69 2.16 -26.24
C LEU A 109 -6.34 1.86 -26.90
N ILE A 110 -5.31 1.58 -26.11
CA ILE A 110 -3.97 1.21 -26.59
C ILE A 110 -4.06 -0.04 -27.48
N GLY A 111 -4.82 -1.06 -27.05
CA GLY A 111 -5.05 -2.27 -27.82
C GLY A 111 -5.65 -1.99 -29.19
N ALA A 112 -6.71 -1.17 -29.25
CA ALA A 112 -7.32 -0.75 -30.50
C ALA A 112 -6.35 0.03 -31.41
N LEU A 113 -5.51 0.90 -30.85
CA LEU A 113 -4.49 1.63 -31.60
C LEU A 113 -3.42 0.69 -32.19
N PHE A 114 -3.00 -0.34 -31.45
CA PHE A 114 -2.07 -1.35 -31.96
C PHE A 114 -2.68 -2.23 -33.05
N LEU A 115 -3.97 -2.58 -32.95
CA LEU A 115 -4.69 -3.28 -34.02
C LEU A 115 -4.78 -2.42 -35.28
N HIS A 116 -5.02 -1.12 -35.13
CA HIS A 116 -5.00 -0.17 -36.24
C HIS A 116 -3.59 -0.07 -36.87
N GLU A 117 -2.54 0.07 -36.04
CA GLU A 117 -1.15 0.11 -36.51
C GLU A 117 -0.76 -1.21 -37.21
N ALA A 118 -1.22 -2.36 -36.74
CA ALA A 118 -0.98 -3.65 -37.38
C ALA A 118 -1.53 -3.68 -38.81
N ARG A 119 -2.79 -3.25 -38.99
CA ARG A 119 -3.42 -3.15 -40.32
C ARG A 119 -2.68 -2.17 -41.21
N THR A 120 -2.30 -1.00 -40.69
CA THR A 120 -1.56 0.02 -41.44
C THR A 120 -0.14 -0.42 -41.80
N ARG A 121 0.53 -1.19 -40.93
CA ARG A 121 1.83 -1.80 -41.21
C ARG A 121 1.73 -2.85 -42.31
N GLN A 122 0.72 -3.72 -42.27
CA GLN A 122 0.48 -4.70 -43.35
C GLN A 122 0.27 -4.02 -44.71
N ARG A 123 -0.55 -2.96 -44.76
CA ARG A 123 -0.76 -2.19 -46.00
C ARG A 123 0.51 -1.52 -46.51
N ARG A 124 1.35 -0.99 -45.62
CA ARG A 124 2.65 -0.40 -45.98
C ARG A 124 3.60 -1.43 -46.56
N LEU A 125 3.74 -2.59 -45.91
CA LEU A 125 4.57 -3.69 -46.40
C LEU A 125 4.09 -4.18 -47.78
N ALA A 126 2.78 -4.32 -47.97
CA ALA A 126 2.19 -4.66 -49.27
C ALA A 126 2.46 -3.61 -50.37
N ALA A 127 2.65 -2.34 -49.98
CA ALA A 127 3.01 -1.25 -50.87
C ALA A 127 4.53 -1.10 -51.08
N GLY A 128 5.35 -2.08 -50.67
CA GLY A 128 6.80 -2.08 -50.85
C GLY A 128 7.57 -1.20 -49.86
N TRP A 129 6.94 -0.77 -48.75
CA TRP A 129 7.67 -0.05 -47.71
C TRP A 129 8.62 -0.98 -46.95
N GLU A 130 9.88 -0.57 -46.81
CA GLU A 130 10.86 -1.26 -46.00
C GLU A 130 11.11 -0.54 -44.66
N PRO A 131 11.32 -1.30 -43.55
CA PRO A 131 11.71 -0.71 -42.29
C PRO A 131 13.07 -0.02 -42.36
N PRO A 132 13.35 0.98 -41.51
CA PRO A 132 14.64 1.67 -41.50
C PRO A 132 15.82 0.69 -41.34
N ALA A 133 16.85 0.84 -42.18
CA ALA A 133 18.05 0.00 -42.14
C ALA A 133 18.88 0.23 -40.87
N GLN A 134 18.87 1.46 -40.33
CA GLN A 134 19.58 1.79 -39.10
C GLN A 134 18.91 1.09 -37.90
N TRP A 135 19.66 0.18 -37.26
CA TRP A 135 19.20 -0.61 -36.11
C TRP A 135 18.58 0.25 -35.00
N GLY A 136 19.25 1.34 -34.62
CA GLY A 136 18.75 2.25 -33.57
C GLY A 136 17.37 2.82 -33.87
N ARG A 137 17.14 3.27 -35.12
CA ARG A 137 15.82 3.78 -35.54
C ARG A 137 14.77 2.67 -35.63
N ARG A 138 15.17 1.47 -36.01
CA ARG A 138 14.31 0.28 -36.07
C ARG A 138 13.84 -0.16 -34.68
N HIS A 139 14.71 -0.09 -33.69
CA HIS A 139 14.45 -0.58 -32.32
C HIS A 139 14.18 0.51 -31.29
N LEU A 140 14.12 1.79 -31.70
CA LEU A 140 13.94 2.94 -30.80
C LEU A 140 12.76 2.76 -29.82
N ARG A 141 11.62 2.26 -30.29
CA ARG A 141 10.44 2.05 -29.41
C ARG A 141 10.71 1.01 -28.31
N ILE A 142 11.45 -0.05 -28.62
CA ILE A 142 11.82 -1.09 -27.64
C ILE A 142 12.85 -0.54 -26.66
N LEU A 143 13.84 0.21 -27.16
CA LEU A 143 14.84 0.87 -26.31
C LEU A 143 14.18 1.83 -25.32
N LEU A 144 13.19 2.61 -25.75
CA LEU A 144 12.42 3.48 -24.86
C LEU A 144 11.56 2.69 -23.87
N ALA A 145 10.93 1.59 -24.32
CA ALA A 145 10.11 0.72 -23.47
C ALA A 145 10.90 0.02 -22.35
N LEU A 146 12.19 -0.25 -22.56
CA LEU A 146 13.08 -0.79 -21.53
C LEU A 146 13.74 0.33 -20.72
N GLY A 147 14.16 1.40 -21.39
CA GLY A 147 14.91 2.49 -20.81
C GLY A 147 14.13 3.27 -19.75
N PHE A 148 12.88 3.65 -20.01
CA PHE A 148 12.10 4.43 -19.04
C PHE A 148 11.78 3.67 -17.75
N PRO A 149 11.25 2.43 -17.78
CA PRO A 149 11.10 1.61 -16.58
C PRO A 149 12.41 1.39 -15.83
N LEU A 150 13.52 1.14 -16.52
CA LEU A 150 14.83 0.98 -15.90
C LEU A 150 15.28 2.26 -15.18
N LEU A 151 15.12 3.43 -15.82
CA LEU A 151 15.42 4.72 -15.19
C LEU A 151 14.56 4.97 -13.94
N VAL A 152 13.29 4.56 -13.96
CA VAL A 152 12.41 4.61 -12.78
C VAL A 152 12.93 3.71 -11.67
N ILE A 153 13.28 2.45 -11.97
CA ILE A 153 13.84 1.53 -10.97
C ILE A 153 15.09 2.13 -10.36
N VAL A 154 16.04 2.59 -11.17
CA VAL A 154 17.30 3.19 -10.71
C VAL A 154 17.04 4.44 -9.88
N GLY A 155 16.24 5.38 -10.38
CA GLY A 155 15.95 6.64 -9.70
C GLY A 155 15.23 6.44 -8.36
N ALA A 156 14.20 5.58 -8.32
CA ALA A 156 13.51 5.24 -7.09
C ALA A 156 14.43 4.51 -6.11
N SER A 157 15.31 3.62 -6.59
CA SER A 157 16.30 2.92 -5.74
C SER A 157 17.30 3.90 -5.13
N ILE A 158 17.83 4.84 -5.90
CA ILE A 158 18.76 5.88 -5.40
C ILE A 158 18.11 6.70 -4.29
N TYR A 159 16.81 7.00 -4.40
CA TYR A 159 16.09 7.76 -3.38
C TYR A 159 15.77 6.94 -2.13
N TRP A 160 15.18 5.74 -2.29
CA TRP A 160 14.65 4.96 -1.17
C TRP A 160 15.69 4.10 -0.47
N LEU A 161 16.61 3.49 -1.21
CA LEU A 161 17.53 2.50 -0.65
C LEU A 161 18.41 3.06 0.48
N PRO A 162 18.98 4.29 0.39
CA PRO A 162 19.73 4.86 1.51
C PRO A 162 18.89 4.99 2.78
N ARG A 163 17.64 5.46 2.65
CA ARG A 163 16.74 5.60 3.79
C ARG A 163 16.46 4.26 4.46
N LEU A 164 16.20 3.23 3.67
CA LEU A 164 15.93 1.87 4.15
C LEU A 164 17.15 1.21 4.78
N LEU A 165 18.33 1.35 4.17
CA LEU A 165 19.58 0.76 4.67
C LEU A 165 20.11 1.46 5.92
N THR A 166 19.64 2.68 6.21
CA THR A 166 20.01 3.45 7.40
C THR A 166 18.97 3.36 8.53
N ARG A 167 17.91 2.56 8.36
CA ARG A 167 16.91 2.34 9.42
C ARG A 167 17.57 1.74 10.65
N LEU A 168 17.26 2.32 11.81
CA LEU A 168 17.65 1.73 13.08
C LEU A 168 16.64 0.66 13.49
N ASP A 169 17.17 -0.53 13.75
CA ASP A 169 16.51 -1.61 14.46
C ASP A 169 17.47 -2.09 15.54
N ASP A 170 17.16 -1.79 16.80
CA ASP A 170 17.97 -2.25 17.93
C ASP A 170 17.67 -3.70 18.35
N GLY A 171 16.73 -4.38 17.68
CA GLY A 171 16.33 -5.76 17.97
C GLY A 171 15.57 -5.93 19.29
N ASP A 172 15.41 -4.88 20.09
CA ASP A 172 14.70 -4.95 21.36
C ASP A 172 13.19 -4.78 21.12
N ARG A 173 12.46 -5.81 21.54
CA ARG A 173 11.01 -5.93 21.41
C ARG A 173 10.30 -5.84 22.77
N GLY A 174 11.02 -5.41 23.81
CA GLY A 174 10.49 -5.17 25.14
C GLY A 174 9.59 -3.93 25.25
N ALA A 175 9.15 -3.64 26.47
CA ALA A 175 8.39 -2.43 26.75
C ALA A 175 9.32 -1.22 26.61
N ARG A 176 8.88 -0.18 25.88
CA ARG A 176 9.73 0.97 25.56
C ARG A 176 9.13 2.26 26.09
N LEU A 177 9.89 2.99 26.90
CA LEU A 177 9.57 4.38 27.22
C LEU A 177 9.92 5.25 26.00
N ILE A 178 8.93 5.97 25.47
CA ILE A 178 9.15 6.99 24.45
C ILE A 178 8.75 8.33 25.07
N ALA A 179 9.74 9.21 25.21
CA ALA A 179 9.56 10.55 25.76
C ALA A 179 10.00 11.58 24.71
N GLY A 180 9.15 12.57 24.43
CA GLY A 180 9.44 13.61 23.45
C GLY A 180 8.19 14.35 23.01
N ASN A 181 8.35 15.57 22.52
CA ASN A 181 7.27 16.38 21.94
C ASN A 181 5.99 16.45 22.81
N GLY A 182 6.16 16.58 24.13
CA GLY A 182 5.06 16.69 25.09
C GLY A 182 4.33 15.39 25.42
N VAL A 183 4.84 14.23 25.00
CA VAL A 183 4.33 12.91 25.41
C VAL A 183 5.40 12.11 26.12
N THR A 184 5.02 11.28 27.09
CA THR A 184 5.90 10.36 27.81
C THR A 184 5.11 9.11 28.15
N LEU A 185 5.27 8.06 27.34
CA LEU A 185 4.46 6.86 27.39
C LEU A 185 5.32 5.60 27.36
N VAL A 186 4.90 4.57 28.08
CA VAL A 186 5.47 3.22 27.95
C VAL A 186 4.65 2.45 26.93
N TRP A 187 5.31 2.03 25.85
CA TRP A 187 4.74 1.26 24.76
C TRP A 187 4.90 -0.22 25.01
N ALA A 188 3.84 -0.99 24.76
CA ALA A 188 3.77 -2.41 25.08
C ALA A 188 4.89 -3.22 24.40
N PRO A 189 5.39 -4.29 25.06
CA PRO A 189 6.30 -5.22 24.44
C PRO A 189 5.60 -6.04 23.34
N GLU A 190 6.42 -6.78 22.61
CA GLU A 190 5.97 -7.80 21.67
C GLU A 190 5.06 -8.81 22.36
N GLY A 191 3.89 -9.03 21.78
CA GLY A 191 2.84 -9.84 22.38
C GLY A 191 1.45 -9.33 21.99
N PRO A 192 0.41 -9.67 22.76
CA PRO A 192 -0.96 -9.28 22.43
C PRO A 192 -1.19 -7.75 22.45
N GLY A 193 -0.29 -6.97 23.07
CA GLY A 193 -0.36 -5.52 23.07
C GLY A 193 0.31 -4.86 21.87
N TRP A 194 0.96 -5.62 20.98
CA TRP A 194 1.66 -5.11 19.82
C TRP A 194 1.41 -6.00 18.59
N GLY A 195 0.45 -5.57 17.76
CA GLY A 195 0.02 -6.31 16.58
C GLY A 195 1.09 -6.34 15.48
N ARG A 196 1.51 -7.55 15.07
CA ARG A 196 2.59 -7.78 14.09
C ARG A 196 2.16 -7.79 12.63
N GLY A 197 0.89 -7.58 12.30
CA GLY A 197 0.41 -7.65 10.93
C GLY A 197 0.50 -9.06 10.33
N SER A 198 0.86 -9.17 9.05
CA SER A 198 1.09 -10.44 8.35
C SER A 198 2.51 -11.00 8.56
N ASP A 199 2.62 -12.32 8.59
CA ASP A 199 3.87 -13.08 8.59
C ASP A 199 4.30 -13.42 7.14
N PRO A 200 5.60 -13.34 6.74
CA PRO A 200 6.05 -13.70 5.40
C PRO A 200 5.73 -15.13 4.98
N GLN A 201 5.62 -16.05 5.94
CA GLN A 201 5.21 -17.44 5.68
C GLN A 201 3.69 -17.55 5.42
N HIS A 202 2.94 -16.53 5.85
CA HIS A 202 1.49 -16.45 5.84
C HIS A 202 0.99 -15.08 5.32
N PRO A 203 1.45 -14.62 4.14
CA PRO A 203 1.29 -13.22 3.74
C PRO A 203 -0.16 -12.83 3.40
N PHE A 204 -1.00 -13.84 3.15
CA PHE A 204 -2.41 -13.69 2.79
C PHE A 204 -3.35 -14.63 3.56
N GLY A 205 -2.90 -15.30 4.64
CA GLY A 205 -3.73 -16.34 5.25
C GLY A 205 -3.37 -16.80 6.67
N ALA A 206 -4.44 -17.02 7.45
CA ALA A 206 -4.57 -17.63 8.78
C ALA A 206 -4.31 -16.72 10.00
N PRO A 207 -5.26 -16.73 10.98
CA PRO A 207 -5.29 -15.81 12.10
C PRO A 207 -4.28 -16.26 13.14
N LEU A 208 -3.04 -15.77 13.08
CA LEU A 208 -2.35 -15.57 14.34
C LEU A 208 -3.27 -14.69 15.21
N PRO A 209 -3.66 -15.13 16.41
CA PRO A 209 -4.53 -14.34 17.27
C PRO A 209 -3.94 -12.93 17.42
N GLY A 210 -4.69 -11.91 16.97
CA GLY A 210 -4.28 -10.52 17.12
C GLY A 210 -3.41 -9.92 16.01
N ALA A 211 -3.14 -10.62 14.90
CA ALA A 211 -2.16 -10.14 13.92
C ALA A 211 -2.74 -9.19 12.86
N ILE A 212 -3.98 -9.40 12.40
CA ILE A 212 -4.68 -8.50 11.46
C ILE A 212 -6.03 -8.13 12.05
N LEU A 213 -6.02 -7.24 13.04
CA LEU A 213 -7.24 -6.79 13.71
C LEU A 213 -7.83 -5.55 13.03
N SER A 214 -9.14 -5.58 12.81
CA SER A 214 -9.90 -4.38 12.52
C SER A 214 -10.04 -3.52 13.78
N TRP A 215 -10.33 -2.24 13.58
CA TRP A 215 -10.57 -1.32 14.70
C TRP A 215 -11.74 -1.80 15.58
N ASN A 216 -12.82 -2.31 14.98
CA ASN A 216 -13.95 -2.90 15.71
C ASN A 216 -13.53 -4.11 16.57
N ALA A 217 -12.64 -4.96 16.06
CA ALA A 217 -12.16 -6.12 16.82
C ALA A 217 -11.36 -5.68 18.05
N LEU A 218 -10.54 -4.64 17.91
CA LEU A 218 -9.80 -4.03 19.03
C LEU A 218 -10.76 -3.42 20.05
N ALA A 219 -11.71 -2.59 19.60
CA ALA A 219 -12.61 -1.86 20.48
C ALA A 219 -13.59 -2.76 21.24
N ARG A 220 -14.02 -3.88 20.65
CA ARG A 220 -15.04 -4.78 21.20
C ARG A 220 -14.47 -6.01 21.89
N TYR A 221 -13.17 -6.07 22.15
CA TYR A 221 -12.53 -7.25 22.74
C TYR A 221 -13.25 -7.72 24.01
N GLY A 222 -13.56 -6.79 24.91
CA GLY A 222 -14.23 -7.03 26.18
C GLY A 222 -15.75 -7.25 26.12
N VAL A 223 -16.39 -7.06 24.96
CA VAL A 223 -17.82 -7.32 24.80
C VAL A 223 -18.05 -8.84 24.86
N PRO A 224 -18.98 -9.37 25.67
CA PRO A 224 -19.24 -10.80 25.75
C PRO A 224 -19.58 -11.46 24.40
N PRO A 225 -19.04 -12.67 24.11
CA PRO A 225 -18.00 -13.35 24.89
C PRO A 225 -16.65 -12.64 24.76
N VAL A 226 -15.94 -12.43 25.87
CA VAL A 226 -14.63 -11.76 25.89
C VAL A 226 -13.67 -12.44 24.93
N GLY A 227 -12.86 -11.65 24.21
CA GLY A 227 -11.90 -12.14 23.21
C GLY A 227 -12.19 -11.62 21.80
N LEU A 228 -11.64 -12.30 20.79
CA LEU A 228 -11.79 -11.95 19.37
C LEU A 228 -12.92 -12.73 18.67
N GLY A 229 -13.72 -13.48 19.42
CA GLY A 229 -14.86 -14.23 18.89
C GLY A 229 -15.96 -13.34 18.32
N ALA A 230 -16.92 -13.95 17.63
CA ALA A 230 -18.08 -13.25 17.08
C ALA A 230 -18.83 -12.49 18.19
N LYS A 231 -19.10 -11.20 17.94
CA LYS A 231 -19.80 -10.31 18.88
C LYS A 231 -21.25 -10.15 18.47
N SER A 232 -22.16 -10.12 19.43
CA SER A 232 -23.56 -9.75 19.19
C SER A 232 -23.68 -8.23 19.01
N GLY A 233 -24.60 -7.80 18.12
CA GLY A 233 -24.87 -6.39 17.86
C GLY A 233 -24.52 -5.94 16.44
N ASN A 234 -25.39 -5.11 15.86
CA ASN A 234 -25.19 -4.49 14.56
C ASN A 234 -24.60 -3.09 14.73
N GLY A 235 -23.62 -2.73 13.89
CA GLY A 235 -23.02 -1.39 13.85
C GLY A 235 -21.54 -1.39 14.19
N ASP A 236 -20.88 -0.26 13.96
CA ASP A 236 -19.47 -0.04 14.26
C ASP A 236 -19.27 0.44 15.71
N ALA A 237 -18.10 0.17 16.29
CA ALA A 237 -17.76 0.60 17.63
C ALA A 237 -17.43 2.11 17.69
N THR A 238 -17.56 2.70 18.87
CA THR A 238 -17.28 4.11 19.17
C THR A 238 -15.96 4.27 19.91
N THR A 239 -15.40 5.49 19.95
CA THR A 239 -14.24 5.81 20.79
C THR A 239 -14.49 5.43 22.26
N SER A 240 -15.72 5.58 22.74
CA SER A 240 -16.13 5.12 24.07
C SER A 240 -15.94 3.60 24.21
N ASP A 241 -16.39 2.81 23.23
CA ASP A 241 -16.20 1.35 23.26
C ASP A 241 -14.70 0.98 23.29
N MET A 242 -13.86 1.66 22.49
CA MET A 242 -12.41 1.47 22.54
C MET A 242 -11.85 1.73 23.94
N SER A 243 -12.33 2.78 24.60
CA SER A 243 -11.91 3.13 25.95
C SER A 243 -12.49 2.23 27.05
N VAL A 244 -13.63 1.56 26.83
CA VAL A 244 -14.37 0.79 27.85
C VAL A 244 -14.13 -0.72 27.73
N THR A 245 -14.13 -1.23 26.51
CA THR A 245 -14.03 -2.67 26.20
C THR A 245 -12.82 -3.00 25.32
N GLY A 246 -11.93 -2.04 25.05
CA GLY A 246 -10.80 -2.25 24.16
C GLY A 246 -9.80 -3.31 24.64
N LEU A 247 -9.15 -3.99 23.68
CA LEU A 247 -8.19 -5.07 23.92
C LEU A 247 -7.10 -4.69 24.93
N CYS A 248 -6.51 -3.50 24.80
CA CYS A 248 -5.42 -3.07 25.66
C CYS A 248 -5.79 -3.10 27.15
N ARG A 249 -7.06 -2.89 27.52
CA ARG A 249 -7.49 -2.92 28.92
C ARG A 249 -7.29 -4.27 29.58
N TYR A 250 -7.21 -5.34 28.80
CA TYR A 250 -7.08 -6.72 29.28
C TYR A 250 -5.62 -7.17 29.37
N LEU A 251 -4.66 -6.35 28.97
CA LEU A 251 -3.24 -6.66 29.12
C LEU A 251 -2.82 -6.62 30.59
N ASP A 252 -2.06 -7.63 31.00
CA ASP A 252 -1.43 -7.64 32.32
C ASP A 252 -0.34 -6.57 32.46
N THR A 253 0.14 -6.35 33.68
CA THR A 253 1.13 -5.29 33.96
C THR A 253 2.39 -5.39 33.11
N ALA A 254 2.81 -6.61 32.78
CA ALA A 254 3.99 -6.85 31.95
C ALA A 254 3.72 -6.65 30.45
N GLY A 255 2.46 -6.71 30.01
CA GLY A 255 2.05 -6.52 28.61
C GLY A 255 2.18 -7.78 27.75
N PHE A 256 2.46 -8.94 28.34
CA PHE A 256 2.70 -10.19 27.62
C PHE A 256 1.46 -11.08 27.49
N THR A 257 0.46 -10.90 28.37
CA THR A 257 -0.70 -11.79 28.42
C THR A 257 -2.00 -10.99 28.50
N LEU A 258 -3.04 -11.46 27.79
CA LEU A 258 -4.41 -10.98 27.98
C LEU A 258 -5.07 -11.76 29.13
N ARG A 259 -5.73 -11.04 30.04
CA ARG A 259 -6.50 -11.61 31.15
C ARG A 259 -7.98 -11.71 30.76
N ASP A 260 -8.74 -12.49 31.53
CA ASP A 260 -10.19 -12.59 31.35
C ASP A 260 -10.94 -11.36 31.88
N GLU A 261 -10.33 -10.64 32.82
CA GLU A 261 -10.87 -9.43 33.44
C GLU A 261 -10.08 -8.18 33.03
N PRO A 262 -10.73 -7.00 32.93
CA PRO A 262 -10.03 -5.74 32.64
C PRO A 262 -9.01 -5.39 33.74
N GLN A 263 -7.76 -5.17 33.35
CA GLN A 263 -6.66 -4.73 34.22
C GLN A 263 -6.56 -3.21 34.29
N ASN A 264 -6.98 -2.51 33.23
CA ASN A 264 -7.00 -1.04 33.12
C ASN A 264 -5.63 -0.36 33.30
N ILE A 265 -4.55 -1.08 32.94
CA ILE A 265 -3.18 -0.56 32.97
C ILE A 265 -2.81 0.04 31.61
N TRP A 266 -3.13 -0.70 30.55
CA TRP A 266 -2.83 -0.29 29.18
C TRP A 266 -4.08 0.21 28.46
N ARG A 267 -3.86 1.12 27.53
CA ARG A 267 -4.89 1.68 26.65
C ARG A 267 -4.37 1.78 25.21
N MET A 268 -5.27 1.96 24.25
CA MET A 268 -4.86 2.39 22.93
C MET A 268 -4.37 3.85 22.99
N PRO A 269 -3.29 4.21 22.26
CA PRO A 269 -2.84 5.59 22.15
C PRO A 269 -3.78 6.39 21.25
N THR A 270 -3.94 7.69 21.52
CA THR A 270 -4.65 8.60 20.62
C THR A 270 -3.85 8.84 19.33
N THR A 271 -4.49 9.43 18.34
CA THR A 271 -3.85 9.83 17.08
C THR A 271 -2.71 10.81 17.33
N GLU A 272 -2.93 11.77 18.22
CA GLU A 272 -1.93 12.78 18.59
C GLU A 272 -0.74 12.15 19.32
N GLU A 273 -0.97 11.20 20.23
CA GLU A 273 0.10 10.49 20.94
C GLU A 273 0.97 9.66 19.99
N LEU A 274 0.34 8.96 19.03
CA LEU A 274 1.05 8.23 17.98
C LEU A 274 1.93 9.16 17.14
N VAL A 275 1.35 10.25 16.62
CA VAL A 275 2.07 11.25 15.83
C VAL A 275 3.25 11.81 16.62
N ARG A 276 3.02 12.26 17.86
CA ARG A 276 4.05 12.86 18.70
C ARG A 276 5.13 11.87 19.13
N SER A 277 4.90 10.56 18.99
CA SER A 277 5.88 9.51 19.32
C SER A 277 6.66 9.00 18.12
N LEU A 278 6.43 9.53 16.92
CA LEU A 278 7.19 9.15 15.73
C LEU A 278 8.67 9.49 15.90
N VAL A 279 9.53 8.64 15.34
CA VAL A 279 10.99 8.70 15.54
C VAL A 279 11.78 8.65 14.24
N ARG A 280 13.01 9.14 14.30
CA ARG A 280 14.05 8.98 13.29
C ARG A 280 15.41 8.88 13.98
N HIS A 281 16.19 7.88 13.63
CA HIS A 281 17.51 7.61 14.18
C HIS A 281 17.54 7.57 15.72
N GLY A 282 16.52 6.96 16.33
CA GLY A 282 16.42 6.80 17.79
C GLY A 282 15.96 8.07 18.53
N GLU A 283 15.74 9.17 17.81
CA GLU A 283 15.28 10.45 18.36
C GLU A 283 13.84 10.73 17.95
N ASN A 284 13.13 11.54 18.75
CA ASN A 284 11.79 11.99 18.41
C ASN A 284 11.80 12.89 17.17
N ALA A 285 10.90 12.65 16.21
CA ALA A 285 10.84 13.37 14.94
C ALA A 285 10.20 14.77 15.03
N GLY A 286 9.68 15.16 16.21
CA GLY A 286 9.04 16.46 16.45
C GLY A 286 7.72 16.64 15.69
N CYS A 287 7.01 15.55 15.42
CA CYS A 287 5.80 15.56 14.61
C CYS A 287 4.59 16.11 15.37
N VAL A 288 3.88 17.06 14.79
CA VAL A 288 2.63 17.63 15.31
C VAL A 288 1.55 17.54 14.24
N TRP A 289 0.34 17.18 14.67
CA TRP A 289 -0.83 17.10 13.80
C TRP A 289 -1.91 18.08 14.27
N ASN A 290 -2.59 18.71 13.32
CA ASN A 290 -3.58 19.76 13.58
C ASN A 290 -5.04 19.24 13.62
N GLY A 291 -5.24 17.92 13.62
CA GLY A 291 -6.55 17.28 13.69
C GLY A 291 -7.25 17.06 12.34
N ASN A 292 -6.80 17.70 11.25
CA ASN A 292 -7.50 17.66 9.96
C ASN A 292 -6.59 17.41 8.75
N ALA A 293 -5.27 17.54 8.88
CA ALA A 293 -4.34 17.35 7.77
C ALA A 293 -4.13 15.84 7.47
N GLU A 294 -3.93 15.48 6.20
CA GLU A 294 -3.58 14.09 5.83
C GLU A 294 -2.15 13.69 6.23
N ARG A 295 -1.38 14.64 6.77
CA ARG A 295 0.00 14.43 7.21
C ARG A 295 0.34 15.34 8.39
N ALA A 296 1.11 14.82 9.33
CA ALA A 296 1.73 15.59 10.40
C ALA A 296 2.88 16.46 9.87
N THR A 297 3.08 17.61 10.50
CA THR A 297 4.26 18.45 10.29
C THR A 297 5.35 18.00 11.25
N CYS A 298 6.49 17.58 10.74
CA CYS A 298 7.60 17.07 11.54
C CYS A 298 8.86 17.93 11.36
N ALA A 299 9.68 18.02 12.40
CA ALA A 299 10.99 18.67 12.31
C ALA A 299 11.96 17.86 11.45
N VAL A 300 11.90 16.54 11.57
CA VAL A 300 12.60 15.57 10.72
C VAL A 300 11.59 14.57 10.19
N GLU A 301 11.75 14.08 8.96
CA GLU A 301 10.84 13.07 8.44
C GLU A 301 11.01 11.75 9.21
N PRO A 302 9.94 11.24 9.87
CA PRO A 302 10.02 10.00 10.63
C PRO A 302 10.16 8.79 9.72
N ASP A 303 10.64 7.68 10.26
CA ASP A 303 10.70 6.41 9.55
C ASP A 303 10.27 5.24 10.44
N LYS A 304 10.14 4.07 9.82
CA LYS A 304 9.80 2.82 10.47
C LYS A 304 11.02 2.29 11.22
N GLU A 305 11.27 2.83 12.41
CA GLU A 305 12.43 2.55 13.25
C GLU A 305 12.03 2.27 14.71
N THR A 306 12.91 1.56 15.42
CA THR A 306 12.81 1.42 16.88
C THR A 306 13.01 2.79 17.55
N PRO A 307 12.39 3.06 18.72
CA PRO A 307 11.63 2.13 19.56
C PRO A 307 10.15 1.94 19.21
N LEU A 308 9.54 2.77 18.36
CA LEU A 308 8.09 2.73 18.13
C LEU A 308 7.67 1.60 17.19
N TRP A 309 8.42 1.40 16.12
CA TRP A 309 8.16 0.42 15.08
C TRP A 309 9.10 -0.77 15.20
N ALA A 310 8.64 -1.92 14.69
CA ALA A 310 9.49 -3.06 14.37
C ALA A 310 9.75 -3.02 12.85
N PRO A 311 10.95 -2.63 12.40
CA PRO A 311 11.25 -2.45 10.97
C PRO A 311 11.08 -3.73 10.15
N ASP A 312 11.29 -4.88 10.78
CA ASP A 312 11.23 -6.24 10.25
C ASP A 312 9.83 -6.88 10.31
N TRP A 313 8.79 -6.16 10.73
CA TRP A 313 7.39 -6.65 10.73
C TRP A 313 6.58 -5.98 9.63
N SER A 314 5.44 -6.53 9.23
CA SER A 314 4.65 -5.93 8.15
C SER A 314 3.96 -4.59 8.44
N PRO A 315 3.59 -4.22 9.69
CA PRO A 315 2.83 -3.00 9.93
C PRO A 315 3.58 -1.76 9.47
N ILE A 316 2.88 -0.93 8.71
CA ILE A 316 3.33 0.40 8.29
C ILE A 316 2.34 1.48 8.75
N TYR A 317 1.20 1.05 9.30
CA TYR A 317 0.18 1.86 9.91
C TYR A 317 -0.16 1.31 11.30
N TYR A 318 -0.36 2.18 12.28
CA TYR A 318 -0.97 1.82 13.55
C TYR A 318 -2.34 2.45 13.68
N TRP A 319 -3.31 1.64 14.09
CA TRP A 319 -4.59 2.13 14.57
C TRP A 319 -4.40 3.05 15.78
N SER A 320 -5.18 4.12 15.83
CA SER A 320 -5.32 4.97 17.01
C SER A 320 -6.57 4.60 17.81
N ALA A 321 -6.69 5.14 19.02
CA ALA A 321 -7.90 5.07 19.83
C ALA A 321 -9.07 5.90 19.25
N ASP A 322 -8.81 6.81 18.31
CA ASP A 322 -9.79 7.80 17.87
C ASP A 322 -10.58 7.30 16.66
N ALA A 323 -11.91 7.36 16.77
CA ALA A 323 -12.79 7.26 15.61
C ALA A 323 -12.71 8.54 14.77
N TYR A 324 -12.73 8.40 13.45
CA TYR A 324 -12.90 9.53 12.54
C TYR A 324 -14.36 9.97 12.52
N ASP A 325 -15.25 8.99 12.29
CA ASP A 325 -16.69 9.19 12.30
C ASP A 325 -17.42 7.92 12.79
N SER A 326 -18.71 7.79 12.45
CA SER A 326 -19.49 6.61 12.80
C SER A 326 -18.96 5.29 12.20
N ARG A 327 -18.33 5.33 11.02
CA ARG A 327 -17.93 4.14 10.23
C ARG A 327 -16.42 3.94 10.11
N GLU A 328 -15.64 4.99 10.29
CA GLU A 328 -14.20 4.99 10.03
C GLU A 328 -13.40 5.40 11.26
N ALA A 329 -12.16 4.91 11.34
CA ALA A 329 -11.23 5.21 12.42
C ALA A 329 -9.89 5.66 11.89
N TYR A 330 -9.19 6.45 12.69
CA TYR A 330 -7.88 6.99 12.32
C TYR A 330 -6.77 5.96 12.48
N TYR A 331 -5.81 6.01 11.56
CA TYR A 331 -4.52 5.36 11.66
C TYR A 331 -3.39 6.34 11.33
N VAL A 332 -2.20 6.03 11.85
CA VAL A 332 -0.98 6.81 11.65
C VAL A 332 0.06 5.94 10.95
N GLY A 333 0.60 6.43 9.84
CA GLY A 333 1.70 5.79 9.11
C GLY A 333 3.06 6.21 9.63
N TYR A 334 4.06 5.33 9.48
CA TYR A 334 5.43 5.58 9.98
C TYR A 334 6.10 6.83 9.38
N THR A 335 5.64 7.31 8.22
CA THR A 335 6.12 8.56 7.59
C THR A 335 5.39 9.81 8.09
N GLY A 336 4.55 9.70 9.12
CA GLY A 336 3.72 10.79 9.63
C GLY A 336 2.44 11.05 8.83
N ALA A 337 2.05 10.15 7.93
CA ALA A 337 0.74 10.21 7.29
C ALA A 337 -0.37 9.93 8.32
N VAL A 338 -1.46 10.68 8.27
CA VAL A 338 -2.64 10.46 9.12
C VAL A 338 -3.84 10.33 8.20
N SER A 339 -4.55 9.22 8.30
CA SER A 339 -5.71 8.95 7.44
C SER A 339 -6.69 8.05 8.17
N HIS A 340 -7.79 7.74 7.53
CA HIS A 340 -8.88 6.98 8.10
C HIS A 340 -9.36 5.89 7.13
N GLN A 341 -9.92 4.83 7.68
CA GLN A 341 -10.50 3.74 6.89
C GLN A 341 -11.64 3.06 7.68
N PRO A 342 -12.48 2.23 7.03
CA PRO A 342 -13.59 1.55 7.69
C PRO A 342 -13.17 0.76 8.93
N LYS A 343 -13.88 0.91 10.04
CA LYS A 343 -13.60 0.25 11.33
C LYS A 343 -13.71 -1.27 11.27
N SER A 344 -14.47 -1.78 10.31
CA SER A 344 -14.66 -3.20 10.05
C SER A 344 -13.51 -3.85 9.27
N TRP A 345 -12.63 -3.05 8.64
CA TRP A 345 -11.57 -3.56 7.79
C TRP A 345 -10.29 -3.83 8.58
N GLY A 346 -9.80 -5.07 8.53
CA GLY A 346 -8.45 -5.44 8.95
C GLY A 346 -7.55 -5.59 7.72
N ASN A 347 -6.37 -4.97 7.74
CA ASN A 347 -5.41 -5.00 6.63
C ASN A 347 -4.06 -5.53 7.15
N PRO A 348 -3.37 -6.44 6.43
CA PRO A 348 -2.02 -6.93 6.75
C PRO A 348 -0.98 -5.85 7.12
N ARG A 349 -1.19 -4.63 6.64
CA ARG A 349 -0.30 -3.46 6.83
C ARG A 349 -0.64 -2.66 8.10
N HIS A 350 -1.76 -2.96 8.74
CA HIS A 350 -2.23 -2.32 9.97
C HIS A 350 -1.85 -3.15 11.18
N GLY A 351 -1.16 -2.51 12.11
CA GLY A 351 -0.95 -3.01 13.46
C GLY A 351 -1.62 -2.10 14.49
N TYR A 352 -1.26 -2.33 15.74
CA TYR A 352 -1.58 -1.48 16.87
C TYR A 352 -0.49 -1.68 17.91
N ARG A 353 -0.33 -0.72 18.82
CA ARG A 353 0.54 -0.88 19.97
C ARG A 353 -0.05 -0.15 21.16
N CYS A 354 -0.32 -0.89 22.23
CA CYS A 354 -0.88 -0.35 23.46
C CYS A 354 0.15 0.50 24.21
N VAL A 355 -0.33 1.46 24.98
CA VAL A 355 0.47 2.35 25.81
C VAL A 355 -0.04 2.38 27.24
N ARG A 356 0.83 2.77 28.16
CA ARG A 356 0.47 3.14 29.53
C ARG A 356 1.29 4.35 29.98
N GLU A 357 0.84 5.01 31.03
CA GLU A 357 1.64 6.01 31.72
C GLU A 357 2.86 5.34 32.41
N PRO A 358 3.99 6.04 32.58
CA PRO A 358 5.25 5.51 33.12
C PRO A 358 5.15 4.74 34.44
#